data_AF-A0A815I956-F1
#
_entry.id   AF-A0A815I956-F1
#
_cell.length_a   1.000
_cell.length_b   1.000
_cell.length_c   1.000
_cell.angle_alpha   90.00
_cell.angle_beta   90.00
_cell.angle_gamma   90.00
#
_symmetry.space_group_name_H-M   'P 1'
#
loop_
_entity.id
_entity.type
_entity.pdbx_description
1 polymer ?
#
loop_
_entity_poly.entity_id
_entity_poly.type
_entity_poly.pdbx_seq_one_letter_code
_entity_poly.pdbx_strand_id
1 'polypeptide(L)'
;MNVDTDEQRMQGEVNELKKQVTPEIVVSVIFTSVLILLSLYDYLPWKIADNQHKNQLSFKRRYIFTLQLVFLDILPLLICILIVFNRRRQTYAINPMDPRGEESVRALKGILQNTLEQFIVKVTLSFLLSIVLYSNELMLLPTFTFLFLLGRLTFALGYPVHRSFGMTMNFLSVILVTCLITYRLLLRPVLFSRYIYWK
;
A
#
# COMPACT_ATOMS: atom_id res chain seq x y z
N MET A 1 21.52 -39.30 6.98
CA MET A 1 20.82 -38.17 6.35
C MET A 1 21.87 -37.11 6.10
N ASN A 2 22.18 -36.81 4.83
CA ASN A 2 23.38 -36.05 4.46
C ASN A 2 23.04 -34.56 4.42
N VAL A 3 23.27 -33.87 5.53
CA VAL A 3 22.85 -32.48 5.79
C VAL A 3 23.29 -31.52 4.66
N ASP A 4 24.49 -31.72 4.12
CA ASP A 4 25.05 -30.93 3.02
C ASP A 4 24.24 -31.04 1.70
N THR A 5 23.67 -32.21 1.44
CA THR A 5 22.87 -32.46 0.22
C THR A 5 21.48 -31.84 0.33
N ASP A 6 20.90 -31.83 1.53
CA ASP A 6 19.59 -31.21 1.79
C ASP A 6 19.69 -29.68 1.76
N GLU A 7 20.78 -29.09 2.28
CA GLU A 7 21.03 -27.64 2.19
C GLU A 7 21.23 -27.18 0.73
N GLN A 8 22.02 -27.92 -0.06
CA GLN A 8 22.23 -27.61 -1.47
C GLN A 8 20.92 -27.68 -2.27
N ARG A 9 20.05 -28.66 -1.97
CA ARG A 9 18.74 -28.79 -2.59
C ARG A 9 17.82 -27.63 -2.22
N MET A 10 17.73 -27.29 -0.93
CA MET A 10 16.93 -26.13 -0.49
C MET A 10 17.42 -24.83 -1.13
N GLN A 11 18.74 -24.64 -1.22
CA GLN A 11 19.31 -23.45 -1.84
C GLN A 11 19.00 -23.38 -3.34
N GLY A 12 19.01 -24.51 -4.04
CA GLY A 12 18.58 -24.61 -5.44
C GLY A 12 17.12 -24.21 -5.62
N GLU A 13 16.21 -24.76 -4.79
CA GLU A 13 14.78 -24.42 -4.83
C GLU A 13 14.52 -22.93 -4.53
N VAL A 14 15.23 -22.36 -3.55
CA VAL A 14 15.15 -20.92 -3.24
C VAL A 14 15.63 -20.06 -4.42
N ASN A 15 16.69 -20.47 -5.11
CA ASN A 15 17.21 -19.72 -6.25
C ASN A 15 16.25 -19.73 -7.45
N GLU A 16 15.59 -20.86 -7.72
CA GLU A 16 14.56 -20.94 -8.76
C GLU A 16 13.34 -20.07 -8.43
N LEU A 17 12.87 -20.09 -7.18
CA LEU A 17 11.80 -19.21 -6.71
C LEU A 17 12.20 -17.73 -6.85
N LYS A 18 13.43 -17.36 -6.50
CA LYS A 18 13.94 -15.99 -6.68
C LYS A 18 13.92 -15.59 -8.16
N LYS A 19 14.36 -16.48 -9.05
CA LYS A 19 14.38 -16.23 -10.50
C LYS A 19 12.97 -16.00 -11.06
N GLN A 20 11.98 -16.73 -10.57
CA GLN A 20 10.58 -16.55 -10.93
C GLN A 20 9.99 -15.21 -10.43
N VAL A 21 10.32 -14.82 -9.20
CA VAL A 21 9.74 -13.65 -8.53
C VAL A 21 10.42 -12.32 -8.92
N THR A 22 11.71 -12.33 -9.23
CA THR A 22 12.49 -11.12 -9.58
C THR A 22 11.85 -10.26 -10.68
N PRO A 23 11.42 -10.79 -11.84
CA PRO A 23 10.82 -9.97 -12.88
C PRO A 23 9.51 -9.29 -12.42
N GLU A 24 8.69 -9.96 -11.61
CA GLU A 24 7.46 -9.37 -11.06
C GLU A 24 7.76 -8.16 -10.18
N ILE A 25 8.77 -8.27 -9.32
CA ILE A 25 9.23 -7.18 -8.46
C ILE A 25 9.68 -6.01 -9.32
N VAL A 26 10.54 -6.24 -10.31
CA VAL A 26 11.09 -5.19 -11.18
C VAL A 26 9.98 -4.46 -11.92
N VAL A 27 9.05 -5.19 -12.55
CA VAL A 27 7.91 -4.58 -13.26
C VAL A 27 7.04 -3.78 -12.29
N SER A 28 6.75 -4.32 -11.11
CA SER A 28 5.98 -3.59 -10.09
C SER A 28 6.68 -2.30 -9.65
N VAL A 29 8.00 -2.32 -9.46
CA VAL A 29 8.79 -1.14 -9.07
C VAL A 29 8.71 -0.08 -10.15
N ILE A 30 8.95 -0.45 -11.41
CA ILE A 30 8.89 0.47 -12.55
C ILE A 30 7.48 1.07 -12.65
N PHE A 31 6.45 0.22 -12.67
CA PHE A 31 5.06 0.65 -12.82
C PHE A 31 4.62 1.63 -11.71
N THR A 32 4.91 1.27 -10.45
CA THR A 32 4.56 2.12 -9.29
C THR A 32 5.30 3.45 -9.32
N SER A 33 6.59 3.42 -9.64
CA SER A 33 7.42 4.62 -9.71
C SER A 33 6.93 5.55 -10.83
N VAL A 34 6.62 5.00 -12.00
CA VAL A 34 6.09 5.78 -13.14
C VAL A 34 4.76 6.44 -12.77
N LEU A 35 3.81 5.72 -12.18
CA LEU A 35 2.52 6.31 -11.79
C LEU A 35 2.65 7.43 -10.75
N ILE A 36 3.52 7.25 -9.75
CA ILE A 36 3.80 8.30 -8.76
C ILE A 36 4.48 9.50 -9.43
N LEU A 37 5.50 9.27 -10.27
CA LEU A 37 6.18 10.35 -10.99
C LEU A 37 5.24 11.11 -11.91
N LEU A 38 4.36 10.43 -12.65
CA LEU A 38 3.33 11.07 -13.48
C LEU A 38 2.37 11.90 -12.62
N SER A 39 1.94 11.39 -11.47
CA SER A 39 1.10 12.16 -10.54
C SER A 39 1.80 13.36 -9.92
N LEU A 40 3.14 13.37 -9.91
CA LEU A 40 3.97 14.48 -9.43
C LEU A 40 4.50 15.37 -10.57
N TYR A 41 4.38 14.96 -11.82
CA TYR A 41 5.02 15.59 -12.98
C TYR A 41 4.61 17.05 -13.15
N ASP A 42 3.31 17.34 -13.03
CA ASP A 42 2.77 18.69 -13.11
C ASP A 42 3.13 19.58 -11.92
N TYR A 43 3.70 19.00 -10.86
CA TYR A 43 3.98 19.66 -9.58
C TYR A 43 5.47 19.73 -9.25
N LEU A 44 6.34 19.36 -10.18
CA LEU A 44 7.79 19.51 -10.01
C LEU A 44 8.22 21.00 -10.12
N PRO A 45 9.30 21.40 -9.44
CA PRO A 45 9.65 22.80 -9.17
C PRO A 45 9.85 23.68 -10.40
N TRP A 46 10.10 23.10 -11.58
CA TRP A 46 10.26 23.89 -12.82
C TRP A 46 8.96 24.58 -13.27
N LYS A 47 7.78 24.12 -12.81
CA LYS A 47 6.46 24.71 -13.12
C LYS A 47 5.93 25.61 -11.97
N ILE A 48 6.58 25.58 -10.81
CA ILE A 48 6.10 26.15 -9.54
C ILE A 48 6.40 27.65 -9.38
N ALA A 49 7.34 28.21 -10.16
CA ALA A 49 7.74 29.60 -10.01
C ALA A 49 6.60 30.63 -10.24
N ASP A 50 5.50 30.26 -10.89
CA ASP A 50 4.52 31.23 -11.41
C ASP A 50 3.15 31.27 -10.69
N ASN A 51 2.75 30.27 -9.89
CA ASN A 51 1.32 30.14 -9.48
C ASN A 51 1.02 29.83 -7.98
N GLN A 52 1.98 29.99 -7.07
CA GLN A 52 1.91 29.48 -5.68
C GLN A 52 0.84 30.10 -4.75
N HIS A 53 0.09 31.13 -5.16
CA HIS A 53 -0.79 31.86 -4.23
C HIS A 53 -2.29 31.87 -4.56
N LYS A 54 -2.74 31.40 -5.73
CA LYS A 54 -4.11 31.74 -6.14
C LYS A 54 -5.22 30.75 -5.75
N ASN A 55 -4.97 29.51 -5.33
CA ASN A 55 -6.06 28.59 -4.94
C ASN A 55 -5.66 27.56 -3.86
N GLN A 56 -5.61 27.98 -2.59
CA GLN A 56 -5.52 27.05 -1.47
C GLN A 56 -6.91 26.48 -1.13
N LEU A 57 -7.16 25.21 -1.46
CA LEU A 57 -8.32 24.47 -0.98
C LEU A 57 -8.30 24.46 0.55
N SER A 58 -9.42 24.86 1.16
CA SER A 58 -9.62 24.80 2.61
C SER A 58 -9.38 23.38 3.14
N PHE A 59 -8.80 23.30 4.34
CA PHE A 59 -8.52 22.06 5.05
C PHE A 59 -9.74 21.12 5.10
N LYS A 60 -10.95 21.67 5.36
CA LYS A 60 -12.20 20.91 5.39
C LYS A 60 -12.44 20.12 4.10
N ARG A 61 -12.19 20.73 2.93
CA ARG A 61 -12.42 20.08 1.62
C ARG A 61 -11.41 18.96 1.37
N ARG A 62 -10.15 19.17 1.75
CA ARG A 62 -9.10 18.15 1.62
C ARG A 62 -9.42 16.93 2.47
N TYR A 63 -9.85 17.16 3.71
CA TYR A 63 -10.19 16.09 4.63
C TYR A 63 -11.40 15.28 4.16
N ILE A 64 -12.46 15.94 3.67
CA ILE A 64 -13.62 15.27 3.05
C ILE A 64 -13.18 14.41 1.86
N PHE A 65 -12.32 14.95 0.99
CA PHE A 65 -11.79 14.21 -0.16
C PHE A 65 -10.97 12.99 0.26
N THR A 66 -10.10 13.12 1.27
CA THR A 66 -9.34 12.00 1.84
C THR A 66 -10.27 10.93 2.41
N LEU A 67 -11.33 11.30 3.13
CA LEU A 67 -12.31 10.35 3.66
C LEU A 67 -13.02 9.56 2.55
N GLN A 68 -13.40 10.22 1.45
CA GLN A 68 -14.01 9.56 0.29
C GLN A 68 -13.07 8.49 -0.31
N LEU A 69 -11.77 8.76 -0.35
CA LEU A 69 -10.78 7.82 -0.86
C LEU A 69 -10.49 6.68 0.14
N VAL A 70 -10.40 7.00 1.43
CA VAL A 70 -10.27 5.99 2.50
C VAL A 70 -11.46 5.02 2.51
N PHE A 71 -12.67 5.51 2.21
CA PHE A 71 -13.82 4.64 2.05
C PHE A 71 -13.63 3.59 0.95
N LEU A 72 -12.98 3.95 -0.16
CA LEU A 72 -12.63 2.99 -1.22
C LEU A 72 -11.58 1.97 -0.73
N ASP A 73 -10.61 2.40 0.05
CA ASP A 73 -9.57 1.52 0.63
C ASP A 73 -10.15 0.43 1.55
N ILE A 74 -11.39 0.60 2.06
CA ILE A 74 -12.08 -0.42 2.88
C ILE A 74 -12.56 -1.61 2.02
N LEU A 75 -12.82 -1.41 0.73
CA LEU A 75 -13.45 -2.43 -0.13
C LEU A 75 -12.67 -3.75 -0.20
N PRO A 76 -11.34 -3.78 -0.41
CA PRO A 76 -10.58 -5.03 -0.42
C PRO A 76 -10.68 -5.78 0.90
N LEU A 77 -10.72 -5.07 2.04
CA LEU A 77 -10.86 -5.67 3.36
C LEU A 77 -12.23 -6.35 3.52
N LEU A 78 -13.31 -5.66 3.13
CA LEU A 78 -14.66 -6.23 3.15
C LEU A 78 -14.76 -7.46 2.24
N ILE A 79 -14.19 -7.40 1.03
CA ILE A 79 -14.16 -8.53 0.10
C ILE A 79 -13.42 -9.73 0.74
N CYS A 80 -12.26 -9.51 1.35
CA CYS A 80 -11.51 -10.58 2.02
C CYS A 80 -12.31 -11.20 3.18
N ILE A 81 -12.99 -10.39 3.99
CA ILE A 81 -13.85 -10.86 5.07
C ILE A 81 -14.98 -11.74 4.51
N LEU A 82 -15.67 -11.27 3.48
CA LEU A 82 -16.77 -12.02 2.85
C LEU A 82 -16.30 -13.34 2.25
N ILE A 83 -15.13 -13.35 1.58
CA ILE A 83 -14.55 -14.58 1.01
C ILE A 83 -14.19 -15.58 2.13
N VAL A 84 -13.50 -15.13 3.18
CA VAL A 84 -13.15 -16.00 4.33
C VAL A 84 -14.40 -16.53 5.02
N PHE A 85 -15.40 -15.67 5.25
CA PHE A 85 -16.67 -16.06 5.86
C PHE A 85 -17.39 -17.14 5.02
N ASN A 86 -17.53 -16.91 3.72
CA ASN A 86 -18.17 -17.87 2.81
C ASN A 86 -17.42 -19.19 2.75
N ARG A 87 -16.08 -19.17 2.76
CA ARG A 87 -15.27 -20.39 2.78
C ARG A 87 -15.42 -21.16 4.08
N ARG A 88 -15.44 -20.48 5.24
CA ARG A 88 -15.71 -21.13 6.53
C ARG A 88 -17.07 -21.80 6.58
N ARG A 89 -18.10 -21.18 5.99
CA ARG A 89 -19.43 -21.79 5.89
C ARG A 89 -19.47 -23.06 5.04
N GLN A 90 -18.58 -23.18 4.05
CA GLN A 90 -18.57 -24.28 3.08
C GLN A 90 -17.61 -25.42 3.44
N THR A 91 -16.74 -25.24 4.45
CA THR A 91 -15.72 -26.23 4.82
C THR A 91 -15.81 -26.62 6.29
N TYR A 92 -14.98 -27.57 6.72
CA TYR A 92 -14.81 -27.96 8.13
C TYR A 92 -14.36 -26.79 9.03
N ALA A 93 -13.94 -25.66 8.43
CA ALA A 93 -13.54 -24.45 9.15
C ALA A 93 -14.70 -23.68 9.80
N ILE A 94 -15.94 -24.20 9.71
CA ILE A 94 -17.08 -23.73 10.52
C ILE A 94 -16.82 -23.99 12.01
N ASN A 95 -16.16 -25.10 12.35
CA ASN A 95 -15.61 -25.33 13.67
C ASN A 95 -14.19 -24.74 13.70
N PRO A 96 -13.95 -23.65 14.46
CA PRO A 96 -12.64 -23.01 14.51
C PRO A 96 -11.54 -23.90 15.12
N MET A 97 -11.91 -24.98 15.81
CA MET A 97 -10.98 -25.90 16.47
C MET A 97 -10.68 -27.15 15.63
N ASP A 98 -11.31 -27.33 14.46
CA ASP A 98 -11.03 -28.48 13.58
C ASP A 98 -9.77 -28.23 12.72
N PRO A 99 -8.69 -29.00 12.90
CA PRO A 99 -7.44 -28.83 12.15
C PRO A 99 -7.61 -28.93 10.63
N ARG A 100 -8.58 -29.74 10.16
CA ARG A 100 -8.86 -29.95 8.73
C ARG A 100 -9.46 -28.69 8.10
N GLY A 101 -10.21 -27.93 8.89
CA GLY A 101 -10.75 -26.64 8.49
C GLY A 101 -9.65 -25.60 8.28
N GLU A 102 -8.63 -25.60 9.14
CA GLU A 102 -7.59 -24.58 9.12
C GLU A 102 -6.78 -24.56 7.82
N GLU A 103 -6.45 -25.71 7.25
CA GLU A 103 -5.73 -25.79 5.98
C GLU A 103 -6.53 -25.17 4.83
N SER A 104 -7.85 -25.40 4.79
CA SER A 104 -8.75 -24.89 3.74
C SER A 104 -8.87 -23.36 3.71
N VAL A 105 -8.59 -22.68 4.83
CA VAL A 105 -8.69 -21.21 4.94
C VAL A 105 -7.34 -20.54 5.14
N ARG A 106 -6.23 -21.29 5.23
CA ARG A 106 -4.90 -20.76 5.58
C ARG A 106 -4.45 -19.63 4.67
N ALA A 107 -4.55 -19.84 3.34
CA ALA A 107 -4.17 -18.83 2.36
C ALA A 107 -5.03 -17.56 2.49
N LEU A 108 -6.35 -17.72 2.63
CA LEU A 108 -7.29 -16.60 2.73
C LEU A 108 -7.14 -15.82 4.04
N LYS A 109 -6.86 -16.51 5.16
CA LYS A 109 -6.47 -15.85 6.43
C LYS A 109 -5.21 -15.00 6.23
N GLY A 110 -4.21 -15.52 5.52
CA GLY A 110 -2.99 -14.78 5.20
C GLY A 110 -3.25 -13.53 4.35
N ILE A 111 -4.10 -13.63 3.33
CA ILE A 111 -4.47 -12.48 2.49
C ILE A 111 -5.25 -11.44 3.30
N LEU A 112 -6.21 -11.87 4.12
CA LEU A 112 -7.00 -10.99 4.97
C LEU A 112 -6.12 -10.25 5.98
N GLN A 113 -5.24 -10.97 6.68
CA GLN A 113 -4.32 -10.39 7.66
C GLN A 113 -3.39 -9.36 7.01
N ASN A 114 -2.77 -9.70 5.88
CA ASN A 114 -1.89 -8.77 5.17
C ASN A 114 -2.65 -7.54 4.66
N THR A 115 -3.90 -7.72 4.21
CA THR A 115 -4.73 -6.60 3.76
C THR A 115 -5.12 -5.68 4.91
N LEU A 116 -5.41 -6.22 6.09
CA LEU A 116 -5.69 -5.42 7.29
C LEU A 116 -4.47 -4.59 7.72
N GLU A 117 -3.29 -5.21 7.80
CA GLU A 117 -2.05 -4.52 8.16
C GLU A 117 -1.74 -3.38 7.19
N GLN A 118 -1.84 -3.64 5.89
CA GLN A 118 -1.58 -2.62 4.86
C GLN A 118 -2.66 -1.53 4.83
N PHE A 119 -3.92 -1.87 5.12
CA PHE A 119 -5.00 -0.90 5.24
C PHE A 119 -4.76 0.10 6.37
N ILE A 120 -4.37 -0.37 7.56
CA ILE A 120 -4.09 0.51 8.72
C ILE A 120 -2.97 1.51 8.38
N VAL A 121 -1.89 1.03 7.77
CA VAL A 121 -0.77 1.88 7.34
C VAL A 121 -1.23 2.89 6.28
N LYS A 122 -1.94 2.43 5.24
CA LYS A 122 -2.47 3.27 4.16
C LYS A 122 -3.39 4.38 4.67
N VAL A 123 -4.33 4.07 5.56
CA VAL A 123 -5.26 5.05 6.14
C VAL A 123 -4.51 6.12 6.92
N THR A 124 -3.58 5.70 7.77
CA THR A 124 -2.74 6.61 8.58
C THR A 124 -1.96 7.56 7.67
N LEU A 125 -1.30 7.03 6.64
CA LEU A 125 -0.55 7.82 5.69
C LEU A 125 -1.44 8.74 4.85
N SER A 126 -2.66 8.33 4.49
CA SER A 126 -3.58 9.16 3.70
C SER A 126 -4.02 10.40 4.47
N PHE A 127 -4.25 10.29 5.78
CA PHE A 127 -4.54 11.45 6.62
C PHE A 127 -3.33 12.36 6.77
N LEU A 128 -2.14 11.81 7.05
CA LEU A 128 -0.91 12.61 7.11
C LEU A 128 -0.62 13.32 5.79
N LEU A 129 -0.86 12.64 4.67
CA LEU A 129 -0.69 13.17 3.34
C LEU A 129 -1.63 14.36 3.08
N SER A 130 -2.89 14.28 3.54
CA SER A 130 -3.86 15.39 3.44
C SER A 130 -3.43 16.68 4.17
N ILE A 131 -2.57 16.55 5.19
CA ILE A 131 -2.02 17.67 5.97
C ILE A 131 -0.84 18.31 5.24
N VAL A 132 0.07 17.50 4.66
CA VAL A 132 1.32 18.01 4.07
C VAL A 132 1.18 18.46 2.62
N LEU A 133 0.22 17.92 1.86
CA LEU A 133 0.04 18.25 0.45
C LEU A 133 -0.50 19.67 0.24
N TYR A 134 -0.10 20.29 -0.86
CA TYR A 134 -0.77 21.48 -1.38
C TYR A 134 -2.00 21.12 -2.21
N SER A 135 -2.87 22.11 -2.50
CA SER A 135 -4.13 21.86 -3.23
C SER A 135 -3.91 21.30 -4.62
N ASN A 136 -2.85 21.75 -5.28
CA ASN A 136 -2.45 21.27 -6.58
C ASN A 136 -2.00 19.80 -6.50
N GLU A 137 -1.32 19.40 -5.43
CA GLU A 137 -0.79 18.03 -5.28
C GLU A 137 -1.82 17.00 -4.79
N LEU A 138 -3.09 17.38 -4.57
CA LEU A 138 -4.12 16.47 -4.06
C LEU A 138 -4.36 15.25 -4.95
N MET A 139 -3.94 15.29 -6.21
CA MET A 139 -3.98 14.16 -7.15
C MET A 139 -3.11 12.97 -6.70
N LEU A 140 -2.17 13.16 -5.78
CA LEU A 140 -1.41 12.06 -5.20
C LEU A 140 -2.26 11.13 -4.32
N LEU A 141 -3.28 11.66 -3.63
CA LEU A 141 -4.21 10.85 -2.81
C LEU A 141 -4.97 9.80 -3.63
N PRO A 142 -5.68 10.14 -4.74
CA PRO A 142 -6.37 9.16 -5.56
C PRO A 142 -5.40 8.20 -6.24
N THR A 143 -4.21 8.63 -6.66
CA THR A 143 -3.16 7.73 -7.16
C THR A 143 -2.74 6.72 -6.10
N PHE A 144 -2.55 7.16 -4.86
CA PHE A 144 -2.17 6.27 -3.76
C PHE A 144 -3.28 5.25 -3.44
N THR A 145 -4.54 5.67 -3.47
CA THR A 145 -5.69 4.75 -3.36
C THR A 145 -5.79 3.78 -4.54
N PHE A 146 -5.59 4.25 -5.77
CA PHE A 146 -5.59 3.38 -6.95
C PHE A 146 -4.49 2.30 -6.87
N LEU A 147 -3.25 2.69 -6.54
CA LEU A 147 -2.14 1.77 -6.34
C LEU A 147 -2.43 0.76 -5.24
N PHE A 148 -3.07 1.19 -4.16
CA PHE A 148 -3.49 0.30 -3.07
C PHE A 148 -4.49 -0.76 -3.57
N LEU A 149 -5.57 -0.32 -4.22
CA LEU A 149 -6.62 -1.22 -4.73
C LEU A 149 -6.07 -2.20 -5.77
N LEU A 150 -5.30 -1.71 -6.75
CA LEU A 150 -4.71 -2.55 -7.79
C LEU A 150 -3.67 -3.52 -7.21
N GLY A 151 -2.85 -3.06 -6.28
CA GLY A 151 -1.89 -3.90 -5.59
C GLY A 151 -2.57 -5.00 -4.76
N ARG A 152 -3.68 -4.69 -4.07
CA ARG A 152 -4.45 -5.69 -3.31
C ARG A 152 -5.10 -6.72 -4.25
N LEU A 153 -5.67 -6.28 -5.37
CA LEU A 153 -6.27 -7.17 -6.36
C LEU A 153 -5.23 -8.14 -6.94
N THR A 154 -4.10 -7.61 -7.42
CA THR A 154 -3.03 -8.42 -8.02
C THR A 154 -2.35 -9.32 -7.00
N PHE A 155 -2.18 -8.87 -5.76
CA PHE A 155 -1.68 -9.70 -4.66
C PHE A 155 -2.61 -10.89 -4.38
N ALA A 156 -3.92 -10.67 -4.31
CA ALA A 156 -4.89 -11.71 -4.03
C ALA A 156 -4.98 -12.74 -5.18
N LEU A 157 -4.95 -12.27 -6.44
CA LEU A 157 -4.98 -13.14 -7.63
C LEU A 157 -3.70 -13.97 -7.78
N GLY A 158 -2.55 -13.42 -7.39
CA GLY A 158 -1.26 -14.11 -7.46
C GLY A 158 -0.96 -15.03 -6.27
N TYR A 159 -1.75 -15.02 -5.20
CA TYR A 159 -1.43 -15.76 -3.98
C TYR A 159 -1.57 -17.29 -4.16
N PRO A 160 -0.59 -18.10 -3.71
CA PRO A 160 0.62 -17.73 -2.98
C PRO A 160 1.87 -17.46 -3.84
N VAL A 161 1.93 -17.95 -5.08
CA VAL A 161 3.17 -18.04 -5.87
C VAL A 161 3.57 -16.72 -6.53
N HIS A 162 2.62 -16.04 -7.17
CA HIS A 162 2.79 -14.79 -7.94
C HIS A 162 2.33 -13.55 -7.16
N ARG A 163 2.33 -13.62 -5.82
CA ARG A 163 1.86 -12.53 -4.95
C ARG A 163 2.80 -11.33 -4.92
N SER A 164 4.04 -11.51 -5.37
CA SER A 164 5.13 -10.57 -5.20
C SER A 164 4.89 -9.25 -5.93
N PHE A 165 4.30 -9.29 -7.13
CA PHE A 165 3.92 -8.08 -7.86
C PHE A 165 3.05 -7.13 -7.01
N GLY A 166 1.89 -7.60 -6.55
CA GLY A 166 0.97 -6.78 -5.77
C GLY A 166 1.52 -6.41 -4.38
N MET A 167 2.36 -7.28 -3.79
CA MET A 167 3.04 -7.01 -2.53
C MET A 167 4.01 -5.85 -2.67
N THR A 168 4.88 -5.88 -3.68
CA THR A 168 5.87 -4.85 -3.98
C THR A 168 5.21 -3.51 -4.31
N MET A 169 4.12 -3.51 -5.09
CA MET A 169 3.39 -2.29 -5.44
C MET A 169 2.90 -1.54 -4.19
N ASN A 170 2.27 -2.25 -3.27
CA ASN A 170 1.78 -1.66 -2.01
C ASN A 170 2.93 -1.21 -1.10
N PHE A 171 3.94 -2.05 -0.96
CA PHE A 171 5.07 -1.73 -0.09
C PHE A 171 5.85 -0.51 -0.59
N LEU A 172 6.13 -0.46 -1.90
CA LEU A 172 6.84 0.66 -2.51
C LEU A 172 6.04 1.96 -2.45
N SER A 173 4.73 1.91 -2.71
CA SER A 173 3.89 3.11 -2.60
C SER A 173 3.85 3.67 -1.17
N VAL A 174 3.76 2.80 -0.16
CA VAL A 174 3.87 3.17 1.25
C VAL A 174 5.22 3.82 1.57
N ILE A 175 6.34 3.23 1.12
CA ILE A 175 7.68 3.80 1.32
C ILE A 175 7.79 5.18 0.70
N LEU A 176 7.42 5.33 -0.58
CA LEU A 176 7.55 6.59 -1.29
C LEU A 176 6.70 7.71 -0.66
N VAL A 177 5.46 7.40 -0.27
CA VAL A 177 4.58 8.35 0.43
C VAL A 177 5.15 8.71 1.80
N THR A 178 5.68 7.74 2.54
CA THR A 178 6.32 7.99 3.84
C THR A 178 7.54 8.88 3.70
N CYS A 179 8.41 8.61 2.71
CA CYS A 179 9.56 9.46 2.41
C CYS A 179 9.15 10.89 2.06
N LEU A 180 8.09 11.07 1.26
CA LEU A 180 7.56 12.39 0.92
C LEU A 180 7.05 13.14 2.15
N ILE A 181 6.24 12.48 3.00
CA ILE A 181 5.72 13.06 4.24
C ILE A 181 6.89 13.47 5.14
N THR A 182 7.85 12.59 5.37
CA THR A 182 9.04 12.85 6.18
C THR A 182 9.86 14.02 5.63
N TYR A 183 10.14 14.03 4.32
CA TYR A 183 10.83 15.14 3.65
C TYR A 183 10.12 16.47 3.88
N ARG A 184 8.79 16.50 3.73
CA ARG A 184 7.98 17.71 3.93
C ARG A 184 7.92 18.13 5.40
N LEU A 185 7.86 17.20 6.35
CA LEU A 185 7.82 17.52 7.79
C LEU A 185 9.17 17.99 8.33
N LEU A 186 10.29 17.44 7.82
CA LEU A 186 11.63 17.82 8.26
C LEU A 186 12.12 19.13 7.64
N LEU A 187 11.93 19.32 6.33
CA LEU A 187 12.45 20.50 5.63
C LEU A 187 11.50 21.69 5.65
N ARG A 188 10.21 21.45 5.91
CA ARG A 188 9.24 22.52 6.09
C ARG A 188 8.96 22.62 7.58
N PRO A 189 9.36 23.69 8.27
CA PRO A 189 9.12 23.83 9.71
C PRO A 189 7.65 24.14 9.99
N VAL A 190 6.68 23.42 9.39
CA VAL A 190 5.25 23.65 9.59
C VAL A 190 4.83 23.29 11.03
N LEU A 191 5.47 22.29 11.62
CA LEU A 191 5.21 21.89 13.01
C LEU A 191 5.96 22.76 14.03
N PHE A 192 7.17 23.25 13.71
CA PHE A 192 8.01 23.99 14.66
C PHE A 192 7.97 25.52 14.49
N SER A 193 7.67 26.06 13.30
CA SER A 193 7.67 27.51 13.05
C SER A 193 6.46 28.21 13.68
N ARG A 194 5.29 27.56 13.76
CA ARG A 194 4.09 28.19 14.31
C ARG A 194 4.02 28.24 15.84
N TYR A 195 4.85 27.47 16.55
CA TYR A 195 4.88 27.47 18.01
C TYR A 195 5.99 28.34 18.63
N ILE A 196 6.93 28.86 17.84
CA ILE A 196 8.10 29.61 18.34
C ILE A 196 7.89 31.15 18.31
N TYR A 197 6.76 31.65 17.81
CA TYR A 197 6.45 33.10 17.76
C TYR A 197 5.40 33.58 18.77
N TRP A 198 5.21 32.86 19.88
CA TRP A 198 4.54 33.41 21.07
C TRP A 198 5.58 33.67 22.17
N LYS A 199 6.26 34.80 22.05
CA LYS A 199 6.85 35.55 23.17
C LYS A 199 6.71 37.04 22.87
#